data_AF-A0A7K2TJZ8-F1
#
_entry.id   AF-A0A7K2TJZ8-F1
#
_cell.length_a   1.000
_cell.length_b   1.000
_cell.length_c   1.000
_cell.angle_alpha   90.00
_cell.angle_beta   90.00
_cell.angle_gamma   90.00
#
_symmetry.space_group_name_H-M   'P 1'
#
loop_
_entity.id
_entity.type
_entity.pdbx_description
1 polymer ?
#
loop_
_entity_poly.entity_id
_entity_poly.type
_entity_poly.pdbx_seq_one_letter_code
_entity_poly.pdbx_strand_id
1 'polypeptide(L)'
;MTESSRSGGRRPLAVFDLDNTLAGTAHRQRFLERRPRDWDAFFAAAPHDPPLAPGVALARAEAGECEVVYLTGRPERCRRDTLDWLAAHGLPEGTVHMRRDGDRRPARRTKLEILRRLARTRDVRVLVDDDELVCADARGAGFTVVHADWAAGSGELRDAQERQGRT
;
A
#
# COMPACT_ATOMS: atom_id res chain seq x y z
N MET A 1 22.95 -12.58 36.02
CA MET A 1 21.64 -12.50 35.35
C MET A 1 21.15 -11.07 35.52
N THR A 2 21.42 -10.23 34.53
CA THR A 2 20.91 -8.86 34.47
C THR A 2 19.88 -8.83 33.36
N GLU A 3 18.61 -8.92 33.76
CA GLU A 3 17.48 -8.59 32.90
C GLU A 3 17.62 -7.11 32.52
N SER A 4 18.05 -6.85 31.28
CA SER A 4 18.03 -5.52 30.72
C SER A 4 16.58 -5.20 30.36
N SER A 5 15.99 -4.25 31.09
CA SER A 5 14.68 -3.71 30.82
C SER A 5 14.59 -3.26 29.35
N ARG A 6 13.70 -3.86 28.56
CA ARG A 6 13.28 -3.26 27.30
C ARG A 6 12.56 -1.96 27.64
N SER A 7 13.22 -0.85 27.39
CA SER A 7 12.56 0.45 27.32
C SER A 7 11.35 0.33 26.40
N GLY A 8 10.19 0.77 26.87
CA GLY A 8 8.90 0.70 26.17
C GLY A 8 8.86 1.64 24.95
N GLY A 9 9.69 1.36 23.94
CA GLY A 9 9.60 1.99 22.64
C GLY A 9 8.35 1.52 21.91
N ARG A 10 7.64 2.44 21.25
CA ARG A 10 6.52 2.08 20.38
C ARG A 10 7.01 1.09 19.32
N ARG A 11 6.25 0.03 19.08
CA ARG A 11 6.55 -0.97 18.04
C ARG A 11 6.84 -0.28 16.69
N PRO A 12 7.81 -0.78 15.91
CA PRO A 12 8.11 -0.24 14.60
C PRO A 12 6.91 -0.39 13.64
N LEU A 13 6.99 0.30 12.50
CA LEU A 13 5.97 0.28 11.45
C LEU A 13 6.34 -0.72 10.37
N ALA A 14 5.38 -1.55 9.98
CA ALA A 14 5.41 -2.26 8.70
C ALA A 14 4.36 -1.62 7.78
N VAL A 15 4.83 -1.01 6.68
CA VAL A 15 3.99 -0.24 5.77
C VAL A 15 3.69 -1.09 4.54
N PHE A 16 2.42 -1.28 4.23
CA PHE A 16 1.95 -2.08 3.10
C PHE A 16 1.13 -1.24 2.15
N ASP A 17 1.47 -1.30 0.86
CA ASP A 17 0.53 -0.93 -0.19
C ASP A 17 -0.63 -1.95 -0.28
N LEU A 18 -1.71 -1.60 -0.99
CA LEU A 18 -2.84 -2.48 -1.24
C LEU A 18 -2.85 -3.08 -2.65
N ASP A 19 -2.82 -2.25 -3.67
CA ASP A 19 -3.18 -2.68 -5.03
C ASP A 19 -2.01 -3.46 -5.64
N ASN A 20 -2.23 -4.71 -6.04
CA ASN A 20 -1.20 -5.68 -6.44
C ASN A 20 -0.17 -6.06 -5.36
N THR A 21 -0.24 -5.45 -4.17
CA THR A 21 0.53 -5.86 -3.00
C THR A 21 -0.26 -6.84 -2.12
N LEU A 22 -1.42 -6.43 -1.62
CA LEU A 22 -2.33 -7.25 -0.81
C LEU A 22 -3.58 -7.69 -1.58
N ALA A 23 -4.01 -6.89 -2.55
CA ALA A 23 -5.26 -7.07 -3.30
C ALA A 23 -4.97 -7.18 -4.80
N GLY A 24 -5.38 -8.28 -5.43
CA GLY A 24 -5.19 -8.49 -6.86
C GLY A 24 -6.13 -7.61 -7.68
N THR A 25 -5.59 -6.78 -8.57
CA THR A 25 -6.40 -5.79 -9.32
C THR A 25 -6.74 -6.24 -10.75
N ALA A 26 -6.35 -7.45 -11.16
CA ALA A 26 -6.40 -7.91 -12.53
C ALA A 26 -7.80 -7.81 -13.17
N HIS A 27 -8.87 -8.17 -12.46
CA HIS A 27 -10.23 -8.15 -13.02
C HIS A 27 -10.73 -6.74 -13.37
N ARG A 28 -10.18 -5.71 -12.73
CA ARG A 28 -10.56 -4.31 -12.95
C ARG A 28 -9.63 -3.56 -13.89
N GLN A 29 -8.50 -4.14 -14.32
CA GLN A 29 -7.57 -3.52 -15.27
C GLN A 29 -8.23 -3.10 -16.59
N ARG A 30 -9.21 -3.88 -17.07
CA ARG A 30 -10.02 -3.57 -18.26
C ARG A 30 -10.62 -2.15 -18.28
N PHE A 31 -10.89 -1.55 -17.11
CA PHE A 31 -11.42 -0.18 -17.03
C PHE A 31 -10.38 0.90 -17.39
N LEU A 32 -9.09 0.54 -17.29
CA LEU A 32 -7.95 1.40 -17.60
C LEU A 32 -7.40 1.19 -19.02
N GLU A 33 -7.85 0.17 -19.74
CA GLU A 33 -7.43 -0.10 -21.12
C GLU A 33 -8.13 0.85 -22.11
N ARG A 34 -9.38 1.23 -21.84
CA ARG A 34 -10.12 2.21 -22.65
C ARG A 34 -9.62 3.65 -22.51
N ARG A 35 -9.99 4.49 -23.48
CA ARG A 35 -9.68 5.93 -23.52
C ARG A 35 -10.99 6.73 -23.73
N PRO A 36 -11.38 7.64 -22.81
CA PRO A 36 -10.72 7.91 -21.53
C PRO A 36 -10.79 6.69 -20.59
N ARG A 37 -9.80 6.59 -19.69
CA ARG A 37 -9.79 5.58 -18.61
C ARG A 37 -10.97 5.82 -17.68
N ASP A 38 -11.64 4.76 -17.26
CA ASP A 38 -12.76 4.84 -16.32
C ASP A 38 -12.28 4.49 -14.91
N TRP A 39 -11.84 5.53 -14.20
CA TRP A 39 -11.36 5.43 -12.84
C TRP A 39 -12.46 5.12 -11.84
N ASP A 40 -13.66 5.62 -12.08
CA ASP A 40 -14.78 5.42 -11.17
C ASP A 40 -15.19 3.95 -11.18
N ALA A 41 -15.31 3.33 -12.37
CA ALA A 41 -15.56 1.89 -12.48
C ALA A 41 -14.39 1.04 -11.95
N PHE A 42 -13.14 1.49 -12.13
CA PHE A 42 -11.97 0.82 -11.56
C PHE A 42 -12.08 0.74 -10.03
N PHE A 43 -12.29 1.85 -9.35
CA PHE A 43 -12.37 1.85 -7.89
C PHE A 43 -13.66 1.25 -7.33
N ALA A 44 -14.79 1.40 -8.01
CA ALA A 44 -16.04 0.75 -7.62
C ALA A 44 -15.93 -0.79 -7.62
N ALA A 45 -15.00 -1.36 -8.40
CA ALA A 45 -14.74 -2.79 -8.43
C ALA A 45 -13.76 -3.29 -7.35
N ALA A 46 -13.18 -2.39 -6.54
CA ALA A 46 -12.20 -2.72 -5.50
C ALA A 46 -12.68 -3.62 -4.35
N PRO A 47 -13.95 -3.55 -3.91
CA PRO A 47 -14.47 -4.51 -2.93
C PRO A 47 -14.37 -5.98 -3.37
N HIS A 48 -14.19 -6.24 -4.68
CA HIS A 48 -14.12 -7.58 -5.26
C HIS A 48 -12.70 -8.07 -5.53
N ASP A 49 -11.67 -7.35 -5.07
CA ASP A 49 -10.28 -7.78 -5.25
C ASP A 49 -10.03 -9.11 -4.53
N PRO A 50 -9.50 -10.14 -5.21
CA PRO A 50 -9.02 -11.34 -4.51
C PRO A 50 -7.78 -10.99 -3.66
N PRO A 51 -7.64 -11.56 -2.45
CA PRO A 51 -6.43 -11.38 -1.65
C PRO A 51 -5.23 -12.07 -2.31
N LEU A 52 -4.06 -11.42 -2.24
CA LEU A 52 -2.80 -11.99 -2.69
C LEU A 52 -2.12 -12.70 -1.51
N ALA A 53 -2.11 -14.03 -1.55
CA ALA A 53 -1.65 -14.86 -0.44
C ALA A 53 -0.24 -14.50 0.08
N PRO A 54 0.78 -14.22 -0.77
CA PRO A 54 2.10 -13.82 -0.28
C PRO A 54 2.08 -12.53 0.56
N GLY A 55 1.41 -11.49 0.05
CA GLY A 55 1.29 -10.21 0.75
C GLY A 55 0.50 -10.31 2.05
N VAL A 56 -0.63 -11.04 2.05
CA VAL A 56 -1.45 -11.25 3.26
C VAL A 56 -0.67 -12.01 4.34
N ALA A 57 0.06 -13.06 3.96
CA ALA A 57 0.90 -13.81 4.89
C ALA A 57 1.99 -12.92 5.51
N LEU A 58 2.65 -12.09 4.70
CA LEU A 58 3.67 -11.16 5.17
C LEU A 58 3.09 -10.10 6.12
N ALA A 59 1.94 -9.51 5.80
CA ALA A 59 1.27 -8.55 6.68
C ALA A 59 0.93 -9.15 8.05
N ARG A 60 0.43 -10.39 8.08
CA ARG A 60 0.12 -11.10 9.34
C ARG A 60 1.38 -11.44 10.14
N ALA A 61 2.46 -11.85 9.46
CA ALA A 61 3.73 -12.13 10.11
C ALA A 61 4.33 -10.86 10.74
N GLU A 62 4.38 -9.76 9.98
CA GLU A 62 4.88 -8.47 10.46
C GLU A 62 4.05 -7.93 11.64
N ALA A 63 2.73 -8.16 11.65
CA ALA A 63 1.86 -7.76 12.76
C ALA A 63 2.21 -8.42 14.10
N GLY A 64 3.05 -9.46 14.14
CA GLY A 64 3.59 -10.03 15.38
C GLY A 64 4.59 -9.12 16.09
N GLU A 65 5.28 -8.24 15.34
CA GLU A 65 6.35 -7.40 15.88
C GLU A 65 6.17 -5.90 15.57
N CYS A 66 5.48 -5.58 14.48
CA CYS A 66 5.19 -4.24 14.01
C CYS A 66 3.72 -3.84 14.24
N GLU A 67 3.49 -2.53 14.28
CA GLU A 67 2.17 -1.98 13.97
C GLU A 67 2.04 -1.85 12.45
N VAL A 68 0.93 -2.31 11.90
CA VAL A 68 0.68 -2.27 10.46
C VAL A 68 0.13 -0.91 10.06
N VAL A 69 0.65 -0.37 8.96
CA VAL A 69 0.14 0.84 8.31
C VAL A 69 -0.12 0.51 6.85
N TYR A 70 -1.31 0.84 6.36
CA TYR A 70 -1.66 0.72 4.96
C TYR A 70 -1.43 2.05 4.25
N LEU A 71 -0.70 2.03 3.14
CA LEU A 71 -0.36 3.21 2.34
C LEU A 71 -0.75 2.97 0.89
N THR A 72 -1.95 3.40 0.51
CA THR A 72 -2.54 3.06 -0.79
C THR A 72 -2.74 4.28 -1.69
N GLY A 73 -2.61 4.04 -3.00
CA GLY A 73 -3.01 5.01 -4.03
C GLY A 73 -4.53 5.15 -4.20
N ARG A 74 -5.35 4.26 -3.59
CA ARG A 74 -6.81 4.39 -3.60
C ARG A 74 -7.23 5.76 -3.07
N PRO A 75 -8.21 6.41 -3.69
CA PRO A 75 -8.67 7.70 -3.23
C PRO A 75 -9.49 7.59 -1.94
N GLU A 76 -9.58 8.69 -1.21
CA GLU A 76 -10.23 8.79 0.10
C GLU A 76 -11.71 8.35 0.06
N ARG A 77 -12.42 8.61 -1.05
CA ARG A 77 -13.78 8.11 -1.29
C ARG A 77 -13.93 6.58 -1.18
N CYS A 78 -12.85 5.82 -1.34
CA CYS A 78 -12.82 4.36 -1.21
C CYS A 78 -12.53 3.87 0.21
N ARG A 79 -12.45 4.76 1.22
CA ARG A 79 -12.03 4.39 2.58
C ARG A 79 -12.93 3.31 3.19
N ARG A 80 -14.25 3.48 3.09
CA ARG A 80 -15.19 2.53 3.70
C ARG A 80 -15.01 1.14 3.12
N ASP A 81 -15.07 1.04 1.79
CA ASP A 81 -14.87 -0.20 1.04
C ASP A 81 -13.52 -0.85 1.33
N THR A 82 -12.47 -0.05 1.48
CA THR A 82 -11.11 -0.53 1.79
C THR A 82 -11.02 -1.12 3.19
N LEU A 83 -11.62 -0.46 4.18
CA LEU A 83 -11.66 -0.96 5.56
C LEU A 83 -12.51 -2.23 5.68
N ASP A 84 -13.67 -2.26 5.01
CA ASP A 84 -14.54 -3.43 4.99
C ASP A 84 -13.84 -4.63 4.30
N TRP A 85 -13.10 -4.39 3.20
CA TRP A 85 -12.30 -5.41 2.53
C TRP A 85 -11.17 -5.96 3.41
N LEU A 86 -10.43 -5.08 4.11
CA LEU A 86 -9.36 -5.48 5.04
C LEU A 86 -9.91 -6.38 6.17
N ALA A 87 -11.04 -5.98 6.76
CA ALA A 87 -11.70 -6.74 7.82
C ALA A 87 -12.22 -8.10 7.32
N ALA A 88 -12.89 -8.12 6.15
CA ALA A 88 -13.44 -9.34 5.56
C ALA A 88 -12.37 -10.40 5.27
N HIS A 89 -11.14 -9.98 4.93
CA HIS A 89 -10.02 -10.88 4.65
C HIS A 89 -9.12 -11.14 5.88
N GLY A 90 -9.50 -10.65 7.07
CA GLY A 90 -8.76 -10.88 8.31
C GLY A 90 -7.33 -10.33 8.26
N LEU A 91 -7.17 -9.13 7.71
CA LEU A 91 -5.90 -8.41 7.77
C LEU A 91 -5.74 -7.76 9.16
N PRO A 92 -4.49 -7.55 9.63
CA PRO A 92 -4.24 -6.86 10.90
C PRO A 92 -4.89 -5.47 10.96
N GLU A 93 -5.31 -5.04 12.14
CA GLU A 93 -5.73 -3.66 12.33
C GLU A 93 -4.55 -2.70 12.09
N GLY A 94 -4.83 -1.56 11.44
CA GLY A 94 -3.80 -0.60 11.07
C GLY A 94 -4.36 0.73 10.58
N THR A 95 -3.54 1.77 10.67
CA THR A 95 -3.90 3.08 10.11
C THR A 95 -3.85 3.01 8.59
N VAL A 96 -4.87 3.55 7.90
CA VAL A 96 -4.92 3.60 6.43
C VAL A 96 -4.68 5.02 5.93
N HIS A 97 -3.54 5.24 5.30
CA HIS A 97 -3.22 6.43 4.51
C HIS A 97 -3.66 6.21 3.07
N MET A 98 -4.54 7.10 2.59
CA MET A 98 -5.12 7.06 1.26
C MET A 98 -4.80 8.35 0.52
N ARG A 99 -4.97 8.33 -0.80
CA ARG A 99 -4.83 9.51 -1.63
C ARG A 99 -6.01 10.45 -1.40
N ARG A 100 -5.76 11.74 -1.21
CA ARG A 100 -6.84 12.74 -1.12
C ARG A 100 -7.61 12.79 -2.44
N ASP A 101 -8.93 12.93 -2.37
CA ASP A 101 -9.74 13.11 -3.58
C ASP A 101 -9.25 14.31 -4.40
N GLY A 102 -9.05 14.10 -5.71
CA GLY A 102 -8.55 15.11 -6.63
C GLY A 102 -7.02 15.31 -6.65
N ASP A 103 -6.26 14.64 -5.78
CA ASP A 103 -4.78 14.71 -5.81
C ASP A 103 -4.20 13.91 -6.97
N ARG A 104 -3.71 14.63 -7.99
CA ARG A 104 -3.15 14.04 -9.22
C ARG A 104 -1.63 13.94 -9.23
N ARG A 105 -0.96 13.97 -8.07
CA ARG A 105 0.50 13.82 -8.00
C ARG A 105 0.90 12.34 -8.19
N PRO A 106 2.07 12.03 -8.77
CA PRO A 106 2.55 10.65 -8.91
C PRO A 106 2.58 9.88 -7.59
N ALA A 107 2.29 8.58 -7.62
CA ALA A 107 2.21 7.75 -6.42
C ALA A 107 3.54 7.71 -5.66
N ARG A 108 4.67 7.56 -6.35
CA ARG A 108 6.02 7.66 -5.77
C ARG A 108 6.23 8.91 -4.91
N ARG A 109 5.72 10.07 -5.35
CA ARG A 109 5.86 11.34 -4.61
C ARG A 109 5.01 11.32 -3.35
N THR A 110 3.73 11.01 -3.48
CA THR A 110 2.78 11.01 -2.35
C THR A 110 3.14 9.96 -1.30
N LYS A 111 3.51 8.76 -1.74
CA LYS A 111 3.88 7.66 -0.83
C LYS A 111 5.19 7.98 -0.10
N LEU A 112 6.22 8.49 -0.80
CA LEU A 112 7.49 8.86 -0.16
C LEU A 112 7.33 10.02 0.84
N GLU A 113 6.48 11.01 0.55
CA GLU A 113 6.16 12.09 1.50
C GLU A 113 5.55 11.53 2.80
N ILE A 114 4.60 10.61 2.69
CA ILE A 114 3.95 9.97 3.85
C ILE A 114 4.96 9.10 4.61
N LEU A 115 5.74 8.29 3.90
CA LEU A 115 6.76 7.42 4.49
C LEU A 115 7.79 8.22 5.30
N ARG A 116 8.31 9.32 4.74
CA ARG A 116 9.21 10.25 5.44
C ARG A 116 8.54 10.89 6.65
N ARG A 117 7.25 11.23 6.56
CA ARG A 117 6.51 11.78 7.70
C ARG A 117 6.38 10.77 8.84
N LEU A 118 6.06 9.51 8.53
CA LEU A 118 5.99 8.43 9.51
C LEU A 118 7.36 8.24 10.20
N ALA A 119 8.43 8.18 9.40
CA ALA A 119 9.82 7.99 9.84
C ALA A 119 10.33 9.09 10.79
N ARG A 120 9.73 10.28 10.80
CA ARG A 120 10.08 11.35 11.77
C ARG A 120 9.68 11.02 13.20
N THR A 121 8.74 10.10 13.39
CA THR A 121 8.13 9.82 14.70
C THR A 121 8.27 8.38 15.15
N ARG A 122 8.48 7.45 14.22
CA ARG A 122 8.58 6.02 14.44
C ARG A 122 9.53 5.37 13.46
N ASP A 123 10.18 4.31 13.91
CA ASP A 123 10.94 3.43 13.03
C ASP A 123 10.02 2.79 11.99
N VAL A 124 10.44 2.80 10.73
CA VAL A 124 9.77 2.11 9.62
C VAL A 124 10.64 0.92 9.27
N ARG A 125 10.25 -0.26 9.78
CA ARG A 125 11.00 -1.49 9.59
C ARG A 125 11.05 -1.90 8.13
N VAL A 126 9.91 -1.79 7.44
CA VAL A 126 9.76 -2.25 6.05
C VAL A 126 8.64 -1.49 5.34
N LEU A 127 8.87 -1.18 4.06
CA LEU A 127 7.84 -0.88 3.08
C LEU A 127 7.66 -2.10 2.16
N VAL A 128 6.40 -2.48 1.91
CA VAL A 128 6.02 -3.50 0.92
C VAL A 128 5.15 -2.84 -0.14
N ASP A 129 5.59 -2.82 -1.39
CA ASP A 129 4.93 -2.12 -2.51
C ASP A 129 5.20 -2.84 -3.83
N ASP A 130 4.26 -2.85 -4.78
CA ASP A 130 4.41 -3.49 -6.11
C ASP A 130 5.04 -2.53 -7.14
N ASP A 131 4.92 -1.22 -6.91
CA ASP A 131 5.42 -0.20 -7.82
C ASP A 131 6.94 -0.05 -7.68
N GLU A 132 7.65 -0.40 -8.76
CA GLU A 132 9.10 -0.35 -8.83
C GLU A 132 9.65 1.07 -8.62
N LEU A 133 8.96 2.12 -9.09
CA LEU A 133 9.39 3.49 -8.91
C LEU A 133 9.21 3.96 -7.47
N VAL A 134 8.14 3.55 -6.80
CA VAL A 134 7.95 3.76 -5.36
C VAL A 134 9.06 3.05 -4.58
N CYS A 135 9.32 1.77 -4.91
CA CYS A 135 10.36 0.97 -4.28
C CYS A 135 11.76 1.58 -4.45
N ALA A 136 12.09 2.03 -5.66
CA ALA A 136 13.38 2.66 -5.97
C ALA A 136 13.57 3.97 -5.18
N ASP A 137 12.55 4.84 -5.17
CA ASP A 137 12.59 6.10 -4.42
C ASP A 137 12.70 5.87 -2.90
N ALA A 138 11.99 4.87 -2.36
CA ALA A 138 12.06 4.51 -0.95
C ALA A 138 13.44 3.94 -0.57
N ARG A 139 14.01 3.03 -1.37
CA ARG A 139 15.40 2.55 -1.18
C ARG A 139 16.41 3.68 -1.24
N GLY A 140 16.28 4.58 -2.23
CA GLY A 140 17.13 5.78 -2.36
C GLY A 140 17.02 6.74 -1.17
N ALA A 141 15.90 6.70 -0.43
CA ALA A 141 15.71 7.45 0.80
C ALA A 141 16.13 6.70 2.07
N GLY A 142 16.71 5.50 1.96
CA GLY A 142 17.25 4.71 3.07
C GLY A 142 16.26 3.76 3.73
N PHE A 143 15.09 3.52 3.13
CA PHE A 143 14.13 2.55 3.66
C PHE A 143 14.44 1.12 3.23
N THR A 144 14.21 0.17 4.13
CA THR A 144 14.12 -1.25 3.79
C THR A 144 12.84 -1.50 2.99
N VAL A 145 12.96 -2.18 1.85
CA VAL A 145 11.85 -2.39 0.90
C VAL A 145 11.78 -3.84 0.45
N VAL A 146 10.59 -4.43 0.56
CA VAL A 146 10.20 -5.65 -0.14
C VAL A 146 9.42 -5.23 -1.39
N HIS A 147 9.92 -5.59 -2.56
CA HIS A 147 9.19 -5.35 -3.82
C HIS A 147 8.21 -6.49 -4.05
N ALA A 148 6.93 -6.18 -4.12
CA ALA A 148 5.85 -7.13 -4.32
C ALA A 148 5.67 -7.48 -5.81
N ASP A 149 6.43 -8.45 -6.30
CA ASP A 149 6.43 -8.88 -7.71
C ASP A 149 5.51 -10.10 -7.99
N TRP A 150 4.64 -10.45 -7.05
CA TRP A 150 3.78 -11.65 -7.13
C TRP A 150 2.43 -11.45 -7.85
N ALA A 151 2.04 -10.22 -8.17
CA ALA A 151 0.81 -9.97 -8.90
C ALA A 151 0.99 -10.11 -10.42
N ALA A 152 0.07 -10.80 -11.09
CA ALA A 152 0.05 -10.90 -12.55
C ALA A 152 -0.45 -9.59 -13.21
N GLY A 153 0.24 -9.11 -14.25
CA GLY A 153 -0.29 -8.13 -15.21
C GLY A 153 -0.56 -6.72 -14.65
N SER A 154 0.48 -6.02 -14.18
CA SER A 154 0.38 -4.71 -13.51
C SER A 154 0.81 -3.48 -14.34
N GLY A 155 1.05 -3.63 -15.65
CA GLY A 155 1.62 -2.57 -16.51
C GLY A 155 0.80 -1.26 -16.56
N GLU A 156 -0.48 -1.33 -16.97
CA GLU A 156 -1.31 -0.14 -17.17
C GLU A 156 -1.58 0.64 -15.88
N LEU A 157 -1.77 -0.05 -14.75
CA LEU A 157 -2.01 0.58 -13.45
C LEU A 157 -0.78 1.36 -12.98
N ARG A 158 0.42 0.75 -13.02
CA ARG A 158 1.68 1.42 -12.64
C ARG A 158 1.90 2.67 -13.51
N ASP A 159 1.75 2.50 -14.83
CA ASP A 159 1.89 3.60 -15.78
C ASP A 159 0.90 4.75 -15.51
N ALA A 160 -0.32 4.41 -15.08
CA ALA A 160 -1.33 5.38 -14.76
C ALA A 160 -1.07 6.18 -13.47
N GLN A 161 -0.67 5.46 -12.41
CA GLN A 161 -0.31 6.04 -11.12
C GLN A 161 0.87 7.01 -11.25
N GLU A 162 1.82 6.70 -12.13
CA GLU A 162 3.06 7.47 -12.26
C GLU A 162 2.99 8.60 -13.28
N ARG A 163 2.38 8.37 -14.47
CA ARG A 163 2.37 9.39 -15.53
C ARG A 163 1.18 10.35 -15.47
N GLN A 164 0.04 9.87 -14.99
CA GLN A 164 -1.20 10.65 -15.02
C GLN A 164 -1.63 11.09 -13.61
N GLY A 165 -1.02 10.50 -12.58
CA GLY A 165 -1.41 10.69 -11.18
C GLY A 165 -2.89 10.42 -10.93
N ARG A 166 -3.54 9.68 -11.83
CA ARG A 166 -4.95 9.36 -11.70
C ARG A 166 -5.03 8.05 -10.94
N THR A 167 -5.44 8.15 -9.69
CA THR A 167 -6.16 7.15 -8.91
C THR A 167 -7.15 7.95 -8.03
#